data_AF-A0A1V1ZC62-F1
#
_entry.id   AF-A0A1V1ZC62-F1
#
_cell.length_a   1.000
_cell.length_b   1.000
_cell.length_c   1.000
_cell.angle_alpha   90.00
_cell.angle_beta   90.00
_cell.angle_gamma   90.00
#
_symmetry.space_group_name_H-M   'P 1'
#
loop_
_entity.id
_entity.type
_entity.pdbx_description
1 polymer ?
#
loop_
_entity_poly.entity_id
_entity_poly.type
_entity_poly.pdbx_seq_one_letter_code
_entity_poly.pdbx_strand_id
1 'polypeptide(L)'
;MTKFRLTLVTENQKSLEKGNKFAELICGTLNCKSGYEISKYEKFKNSYRIEIIGKIADKKNLVAESIELTDRICSPWIVTYERKKNSVELIFNKSDLSNFRRAEFNVLNWANFGIENE
;
A
#
# COMPACT_ATOMS: atom_id res chain seq x y z
N MET A 1 -13.10 3.64 -14.52
CA MET A 1 -12.98 3.23 -13.09
C MET A 1 -11.83 4.02 -12.49
N THR A 2 -11.94 4.51 -11.25
CA THR A 2 -10.82 5.25 -10.63
C THR A 2 -9.76 4.24 -10.20
N LYS A 3 -8.51 4.48 -10.59
CA LYS A 3 -7.38 3.63 -10.20
C LYS A 3 -6.70 4.22 -8.98
N PHE A 4 -6.08 3.35 -8.20
CA PHE A 4 -5.13 3.76 -7.18
C PHE A 4 -3.80 3.10 -7.44
N ARG A 5 -2.73 3.76 -6.98
CA ARG A 5 -1.39 3.19 -6.88
C ARG A 5 -1.02 3.06 -5.42
N LEU A 6 -0.59 1.88 -5.03
CA LEU A 6 -0.01 1.59 -3.72
C LEU A 6 1.45 1.22 -3.91
N THR A 7 2.35 2.07 -3.42
CA THR A 7 3.78 1.79 -3.32
C THR A 7 4.09 1.33 -1.91
N LEU A 8 4.79 0.20 -1.77
CA LEU A 8 5.18 -0.40 -0.49
C LEU A 8 6.70 -0.56 -0.47
N VAL A 9 7.33 -0.26 0.66
CA VAL A 9 8.73 -0.55 0.92
C VAL A 9 8.80 -1.47 2.12
N THR A 10 9.37 -2.65 1.90
CA THR A 10 9.53 -3.69 2.93
C THR A 10 10.82 -3.52 3.71
N GLU A 11 10.98 -4.25 4.80
CA GLU A 11 12.23 -4.46 5.52
C GLU A 11 12.42 -5.94 5.85
N ASN A 12 13.66 -6.34 6.15
CA ASN A 12 14.00 -7.69 6.60
C ASN A 12 13.63 -8.83 5.62
N GLN A 13 13.42 -8.50 4.35
CA GLN A 13 13.17 -9.42 3.25
C GLN A 13 14.49 -9.92 2.65
N LYS A 14 14.94 -11.07 3.13
CA LYS A 14 16.25 -11.66 2.75
C LYS A 14 16.29 -12.24 1.33
N SER A 15 15.15 -12.42 0.66
CA SER A 15 15.07 -12.96 -0.70
C SER A 15 13.90 -12.38 -1.47
N LEU A 16 14.00 -12.41 -2.81
CA LEU A 16 12.95 -11.95 -3.70
C LEU A 16 11.68 -12.79 -3.54
N GLU A 17 11.83 -14.10 -3.30
CA GLU A 17 10.71 -15.02 -3.04
C GLU A 17 9.84 -14.57 -1.86
N LYS A 18 10.46 -14.12 -0.76
CA LYS A 18 9.70 -13.60 0.39
C LYS A 18 9.03 -12.26 0.08
N GLY A 19 9.69 -11.42 -0.73
CA GLY A 19 9.08 -10.19 -1.27
C GLY A 19 7.84 -10.47 -2.12
N ASN A 20 7.91 -11.45 -3.03
CA ASN A 20 6.78 -11.90 -3.85
C ASN A 20 5.62 -12.42 -3.00
N LYS A 21 5.90 -13.28 -2.01
CA LYS A 21 4.88 -13.79 -1.08
C LYS A 21 4.18 -12.66 -0.32
N PHE A 22 4.94 -11.66 0.13
CA PHE A 22 4.35 -10.48 0.76
C PHE A 22 3.47 -9.69 -0.22
N ALA A 23 3.93 -9.44 -1.45
CA ALA A 23 3.15 -8.74 -2.47
C ALA A 23 1.84 -9.46 -2.84
N GLU A 24 1.88 -10.80 -2.98
CA GLU A 24 0.70 -11.64 -3.23
C GLU A 24 -0.32 -11.54 -2.10
N LEU A 25 0.13 -11.55 -0.84
CA LEU A 25 -0.74 -11.38 0.32
C LEU A 25 -1.43 -10.01 0.32
N ILE A 26 -0.71 -8.94 -0.05
CA ILE A 26 -1.31 -7.60 -0.17
C ILE A 26 -2.34 -7.58 -1.31
N CYS A 27 -1.99 -8.09 -2.49
CA CYS A 27 -2.93 -8.15 -3.62
C CYS A 27 -4.20 -8.92 -3.27
N GLY A 28 -4.08 -10.06 -2.58
CA GLY A 28 -5.23 -10.83 -2.10
C GLY A 28 -6.08 -10.05 -1.08
N THR A 29 -5.43 -9.34 -0.16
CA THR A 29 -6.12 -8.52 0.87
C THR A 29 -6.88 -7.34 0.26
N LEU A 30 -6.34 -6.76 -0.81
CA LEU A 30 -6.94 -5.63 -1.53
C LEU A 30 -7.86 -6.06 -2.68
N ASN A 31 -8.06 -7.37 -2.91
CA ASN A 31 -8.77 -7.92 -4.07
C ASN A 31 -8.26 -7.36 -5.43
N CYS A 32 -6.95 -7.08 -5.53
CA CYS A 32 -6.34 -6.53 -6.72
C CYS A 32 -6.00 -7.63 -7.71
N LYS A 33 -6.72 -7.67 -8.84
CA LYS A 33 -6.50 -8.62 -9.94
C LYS A 33 -5.38 -8.22 -10.91
N SER A 34 -4.88 -6.99 -10.82
CA SER A 34 -4.00 -6.36 -11.82
C SER A 34 -2.53 -6.78 -11.72
N GLY A 35 -2.15 -7.61 -10.74
CA GLY A 35 -0.75 -7.97 -10.48
C GLY A 35 0.02 -6.88 -9.72
N TYR A 36 1.32 -7.11 -9.54
CA TYR A 36 2.24 -6.20 -8.85
C TYR A 36 3.60 -6.19 -9.56
N GLU A 37 4.33 -5.09 -9.44
CA GLU A 37 5.74 -5.01 -9.79
C GLU A 37 6.58 -5.02 -8.52
N ILE A 38 7.72 -5.71 -8.55
CA ILE A 38 8.64 -5.76 -7.42
C ILE A 38 10.07 -5.50 -7.91
N SER A 39 10.80 -4.67 -7.16
CA SER A 39 12.19 -4.33 -7.43
C SER A 39 12.98 -4.24 -6.13
N LYS A 40 14.30 -4.39 -6.21
CA LYS A 40 15.17 -4.20 -5.06
C LYS A 40 15.10 -2.74 -4.61
N TYR A 41 14.99 -2.50 -3.31
CA TYR A 41 15.08 -1.15 -2.76
C TYR A 41 16.48 -0.87 -2.25
N GLU A 42 17.28 -0.18 -3.06
CA GLU A 42 18.72 -0.01 -2.84
C GLU A 42 19.08 0.74 -1.55
N LYS A 43 18.18 1.59 -1.02
CA LYS A 43 18.47 2.37 0.19
C LYS A 43 18.51 1.51 1.47
N PHE A 44 17.89 0.33 1.47
CA PHE A 44 17.85 -0.54 2.63
C PHE A 44 18.30 -1.97 2.28
N LYS A 45 19.26 -2.50 3.06
CA LYS A 45 19.66 -3.90 2.95
C LYS A 45 18.45 -4.79 3.21
N ASN A 46 18.26 -5.83 2.40
CA ASN A 46 17.11 -6.75 2.54
C ASN A 46 15.73 -6.06 2.46
N SER A 47 15.59 -5.05 1.58
CA SER A 47 14.31 -4.41 1.28
C SER A 47 13.94 -4.56 -0.19
N TYR A 48 12.64 -4.55 -0.46
CA TYR A 48 12.03 -4.50 -1.79
C TYR A 48 10.99 -3.39 -1.86
N ARG A 49 10.91 -2.75 -3.02
CA ARG A 49 9.85 -1.83 -3.41
C ARG A 49 8.83 -2.60 -4.24
N ILE A 50 7.57 -2.52 -3.85
CA ILE A 50 6.45 -3.17 -4.52
C ILE A 50 5.47 -2.10 -4.97
N GLU A 51 5.01 -2.18 -6.21
CA GLU A 51 3.98 -1.31 -6.77
C GLU A 51 2.75 -2.14 -7.14
N ILE A 52 1.58 -1.70 -6.69
CA ILE A 52 0.28 -2.33 -6.96
C ILE A 52 -0.63 -1.27 -7.56
N ILE A 53 -1.24 -1.57 -8.71
CA ILE A 53 -2.27 -0.74 -9.33
C ILE A 53 -3.62 -1.42 -9.16
N GLY A 54 -4.46 -0.83 -8.33
CA GLY A 54 -5.80 -1.32 -8.04
C GLY A 54 -6.90 -0.45 -8.61
N LYS A 55 -8.15 -0.83 -8.34
CA LYS A 55 -9.34 -0.09 -8.73
C LYS A 55 -10.20 0.18 -7.50
N ILE A 56 -10.74 1.39 -7.43
CA ILE A 56 -11.73 1.79 -6.43
C ILE A 56 -13.12 1.52 -7.01
N ALA A 57 -13.98 0.88 -6.22
CA ALA A 57 -15.30 0.45 -6.64
C ALA A 57 -16.33 1.59 -6.54
N ASP A 58 -16.35 2.35 -5.45
CA ASP A 58 -17.28 3.45 -5.21
C ASP A 58 -16.62 4.82 -5.36
N LYS A 59 -16.89 5.46 -6.50
CA LYS A 59 -16.40 6.81 -6.80
C LYS A 59 -17.02 7.90 -5.91
N LYS A 60 -18.16 7.66 -5.25
CA LYS A 60 -18.83 8.70 -4.46
C LYS A 60 -18.10 8.95 -3.13
N ASN A 61 -17.36 7.96 -2.63
CA ASN A 61 -16.71 8.00 -1.32
C ASN A 61 -15.22 7.67 -1.38
N LEU A 62 -14.49 8.23 -2.37
CA LEU A 62 -13.07 7.94 -2.62
C LEU A 62 -12.20 8.00 -1.36
N VAL A 63 -12.41 9.01 -0.50
CA VAL A 63 -11.64 9.18 0.73
C VAL A 63 -11.89 8.02 1.70
N ALA A 64 -13.16 7.70 1.97
CA ALA A 64 -13.52 6.63 2.89
C ALA A 64 -13.07 5.27 2.38
N GLU A 65 -13.23 4.99 1.08
CA GLU A 65 -12.78 3.74 0.49
C GLU A 65 -11.25 3.62 0.48
N SER A 66 -10.52 4.72 0.27
CA SER A 66 -9.04 4.71 0.36
C SER A 66 -8.55 4.42 1.79
N ILE A 67 -9.21 5.01 2.79
CA ILE A 67 -8.93 4.73 4.20
C ILE A 67 -9.23 3.26 4.51
N GLU A 68 -10.39 2.75 4.08
CA GLU A 68 -10.77 1.36 4.34
C GLU A 68 -9.82 0.37 3.67
N LEU A 69 -9.46 0.57 2.40
CA LEU A 69 -8.50 -0.27 1.67
C LEU A 69 -7.14 -0.33 2.36
N THR A 70 -6.62 0.82 2.79
CA THR A 70 -5.32 0.89 3.46
C THR A 70 -5.35 0.35 4.89
N ASP A 71 -6.47 0.51 5.60
CA ASP A 71 -6.69 -0.03 6.94
C ASP A 71 -6.66 -1.57 6.97
N ARG A 72 -7.10 -2.25 5.90
CA ARG A 72 -6.99 -3.71 5.76
C ARG A 72 -5.56 -4.24 5.89
N ILE A 73 -4.56 -3.38 5.69
CA ILE A 73 -3.14 -3.73 5.84
C ILE A 73 -2.68 -3.35 7.25
N CYS A 74 -2.72 -2.05 7.55
CA CYS A 74 -2.15 -1.50 8.77
C CYS A 74 -2.70 -0.11 9.08
N SER A 75 -2.29 0.41 10.23
CA SER A 75 -2.62 1.75 10.73
C SER A 75 -1.49 2.20 11.68
N PRO A 76 -1.33 3.50 11.99
CA PRO A 76 -2.07 4.65 11.44
C PRO A 76 -1.52 5.13 10.09
N TRP A 77 -2.35 5.82 9.31
CA TRP A 77 -1.95 6.50 8.07
C TRP A 77 -2.08 8.02 8.22
N ILE A 78 -1.11 8.75 7.67
CA ILE A 78 -1.20 10.19 7.48
C ILE A 78 -2.03 10.44 6.23
N VAL A 79 -3.11 11.20 6.36
CA VAL A 79 -4.05 11.47 5.26
C VAL A 79 -3.89 12.91 4.78
N THR A 80 -3.60 13.09 3.50
CA THR A 80 -3.61 14.38 2.82
C THR A 80 -4.78 14.41 1.85
N TYR A 81 -5.71 15.35 2.04
CA TYR A 81 -6.89 15.51 1.18
C TYR A 81 -6.81 16.82 0.38
N GLU A 82 -6.84 16.71 -0.95
CA GLU A 82 -6.86 17.87 -1.85
C GLU A 82 -8.28 18.12 -2.36
N ARG A 83 -9.02 18.99 -1.66
CA ARG A 83 -10.43 19.32 -1.97
C ARG A 83 -10.66 19.71 -3.43
N LYS A 84 -9.74 20.48 -4.05
CA LYS A 84 -9.91 20.97 -5.43
C LYS A 84 -9.91 19.85 -6.47
N LYS A 85 -9.13 18.78 -6.23
CA LYS A 85 -9.02 17.62 -7.12
C LYS A 85 -9.87 16.44 -6.66
N ASN A 86 -10.52 16.56 -5.51
CA ASN A 86 -11.19 15.46 -4.81
C ASN A 86 -10.31 14.21 -4.72
N SER A 87 -9.01 14.39 -4.46
CA SER A 87 -8.03 13.33 -4.35
C SER A 87 -7.54 13.18 -2.91
N VAL A 88 -7.11 11.97 -2.59
CA VAL A 88 -6.51 11.64 -1.29
C VAL A 88 -5.18 10.95 -1.53
N GLU A 89 -4.22 11.29 -0.69
CA GLU A 89 -2.95 10.58 -0.55
C GLU A 89 -2.85 10.09 0.89
N LEU A 90 -2.45 8.83 1.06
CA LEU A 90 -2.22 8.26 2.38
C LEU A 90 -0.78 7.77 2.47
N ILE A 91 -0.09 8.14 3.55
CA ILE A 91 1.29 7.71 3.82
C ILE A 91 1.34 6.95 5.14
N PHE A 92 1.92 5.77 5.10
CA PHE A 92 2.26 4.98 6.27
C PHE A 92 3.76 5.02 6.50
N ASN A 93 4.16 5.30 7.74
CA ASN A 93 5.52 5.11 8.23
C ASN A 93 5.45 4.16 9.42
N LYS A 94 6.22 3.07 9.38
CA LYS A 94 6.29 2.14 10.51
C LYS A 94 6.83 2.86 11.75
N SER A 95 6.21 2.59 12.88
CA SER A 95 6.61 3.07 14.21
C SER A 95 6.16 2.09 15.28
N ASP A 96 6.51 2.35 16.53
CA ASP A 96 6.05 1.54 17.68
C ASP A 96 4.52 1.61 17.88
N LEU A 97 3.86 2.59 17.26
CA LEU A 97 2.40 2.75 17.27
C LEU A 97 1.72 2.03 16.10
N SER A 98 2.49 1.38 15.21
CA SER A 98 1.93 0.69 14.06
C SER A 98 1.15 -0.55 14.48
N ASN A 99 -0.07 -0.68 13.97
CA ASN A 99 -0.95 -1.82 14.15
C ASN A 99 -1.22 -2.49 12.80
N PHE A 100 -0.75 -3.72 12.65
CA PHE A 100 -0.90 -4.53 11.45
C PHE A 100 -2.09 -5.50 11.60
N ARG A 101 -2.95 -5.59 10.58
CA ARG A 101 -4.10 -6.51 10.61
C ARG A 101 -3.69 -7.98 10.51
N ARG A 102 -2.48 -8.24 10.01
CA ARG A 102 -1.86 -9.57 9.92
C ARG A 102 -0.39 -9.48 10.31
N ALA A 103 0.12 -10.49 11.01
CA ALA A 103 1.51 -10.52 11.47
C ALA A 103 2.50 -10.48 10.30
N GLU A 104 2.14 -11.07 9.17
CA GLU A 104 2.91 -11.07 7.92
C GLU A 104 3.13 -9.67 7.35
N PHE A 105 2.29 -8.69 7.74
CA PHE A 105 2.44 -7.30 7.29
C PHE A 105 3.44 -6.48 8.08
N ASN A 106 3.93 -6.98 9.22
CA ASN A 106 4.93 -6.27 10.04
C ASN A 106 6.28 -6.07 9.33
N VAL A 107 6.48 -6.67 8.16
CA VAL A 107 7.64 -6.42 7.29
C VAL A 107 7.49 -5.15 6.45
N LEU A 108 6.35 -4.45 6.51
CA LEU A 108 6.13 -3.19 5.82
C LEU A 108 6.76 -2.05 6.62
N ASN A 109 7.73 -1.35 6.03
CA ASN A 109 8.40 -0.21 6.66
C ASN A 109 7.74 1.13 6.27
N TRP A 110 7.33 1.24 5.01
CA TRP A 110 6.74 2.46 4.47
C TRP A 110 5.73 2.15 3.37
N ALA A 111 4.69 2.96 3.25
CA ALA A 111 3.78 2.87 2.12
C ALA A 111 3.22 4.23 1.71
N ASN A 112 2.87 4.35 0.44
CA ASN A 112 2.14 5.47 -0.12
C ASN A 112 1.00 4.95 -1.00
N PHE A 113 -0.20 5.43 -0.71
CA PHE A 113 -1.39 5.18 -1.49
C PHE A 113 -1.81 6.50 -2.12
N GLY A 114 -2.04 6.50 -3.44
CA GLY A 114 -2.50 7.66 -4.17
C GLY A 114 -3.55 7.29 -5.22
N ILE A 115 -4.47 8.21 -5.46
CA ILE A 115 -5.41 8.12 -6.58
C ILE A 115 -4.68 8.49 -7.88
N GLU A 116 -4.77 7.63 -8.90
CA GLU A 116 -4.35 8.00 -10.25
C GLU A 116 -5.48 8.80 -10.89
N ASN A 117 -5.27 10.11 -11.03
CA ASN A 117 -6.12 10.96 -11.85
C ASN A 117 -5.65 10.82 -13.30
N GLU A 118 -6.57 10.44 -14.19
CA GLU A 118 -6.36 10.48 -15.65
C GLU A 118 -6.21 11.93 -16.15
#